data_AF-A0A3B0RH53-F1
#
_entry.id   AF-A0A3B0RH53-F1
#
_cell.length_a   1.000
_cell.length_b   1.000
_cell.length_c   1.000
_cell.angle_alpha   90.00
_cell.angle_beta   90.00
_cell.angle_gamma   90.00
#
_symmetry.space_group_name_H-M   'P 1'
#
loop_
_entity.id
_entity.type
_entity.pdbx_description
1 polymer ?
#
loop_
_entity_poly.entity_id
_entity_poly.type
_entity_poly.pdbx_seq_one_letter_code
_entity_poly.pdbx_strand_id
1 'polypeptide(L)'
;LERALKQGDDEALELAIKRILLLYTVVFSYGGIPLISMGDELGQFNDHDYAAGNRYDGDGRWLHRGAMDWQKAEQRRGDGVEARIFSELQKLAEIRSNTPQLIQSAAEPGLCGNGQVLTLHHHNAHGELFVCVNFSSAPAHVTIPKAHRWRDQFTGDIVSQAQVELGAYDRLWLTPVDQALDNKAK
;
A
#
# COMPACT_ATOMS: atom_id res chain seq x y z
N LEU A 1 -14.92 -1.23 2.27
CA LEU A 1 -15.02 -2.38 1.35
C LEU A 1 -16.39 -3.03 1.46
N GLU A 2 -16.71 -3.61 2.61
CA GLU A 2 -18.01 -4.26 2.89
C GLU A 2 -19.22 -3.42 2.47
N ARG A 3 -19.28 -2.14 2.87
CA ARG A 3 -20.36 -1.22 2.49
C ARG A 3 -20.52 -1.09 0.97
N ALA A 4 -19.41 -0.92 0.24
CA ALA A 4 -19.45 -0.71 -1.20
C ALA A 4 -20.02 -1.92 -1.93
N LEU A 5 -19.61 -3.12 -1.52
CA LEU A 5 -20.14 -4.38 -2.04
C LEU A 5 -21.62 -4.57 -1.70
N LYS A 6 -22.03 -4.25 -0.47
CA LYS A 6 -23.46 -4.28 -0.07
C LYS A 6 -24.32 -3.31 -0.90
N GLN A 7 -23.73 -2.20 -1.36
CA GLN A 7 -24.44 -1.17 -2.13
C GLN A 7 -24.33 -1.36 -3.64
N GLY A 8 -23.48 -2.27 -4.13
CA GLY A 8 -23.19 -2.39 -5.56
C GLY A 8 -22.55 -1.13 -6.15
N ASP A 9 -21.77 -0.41 -5.35
CA ASP A 9 -21.13 0.85 -5.74
C ASP A 9 -19.69 0.58 -6.16
N ASP A 10 -19.47 0.49 -7.48
CA ASP A 10 -18.18 0.18 -8.06
C ASP A 10 -17.13 1.26 -7.78
N GLU A 11 -17.50 2.54 -7.78
CA GLU A 11 -16.57 3.63 -7.48
C GLU A 11 -16.12 3.58 -6.00
N ALA A 12 -17.06 3.39 -5.09
CA ALA A 12 -16.74 3.22 -3.67
C ALA A 12 -15.92 1.94 -3.41
N LEU A 13 -16.12 0.89 -4.21
CA LEU A 13 -15.35 -0.35 -4.17
C LEU A 13 -13.89 -0.10 -4.56
N GLU A 14 -13.67 0.59 -5.68
CA GLU A 14 -12.33 0.99 -6.15
C GLU A 14 -11.59 1.79 -5.06
N LEU A 15 -12.24 2.83 -4.53
CA LEU A 15 -11.64 3.65 -3.48
C LEU A 15 -11.40 2.87 -2.18
N ALA A 16 -12.23 1.87 -1.86
CA ALA A 16 -12.02 1.01 -0.69
C ALA A 16 -10.79 0.11 -0.85
N ILE A 17 -10.60 -0.48 -2.02
CA ILE A 17 -9.42 -1.30 -2.33
C ILE A 17 -8.16 -0.43 -2.29
N LYS A 18 -8.18 0.75 -2.92
CA LYS A 18 -7.04 1.67 -2.86
C LYS A 18 -6.65 2.06 -1.44
N ARG A 19 -7.63 2.32 -0.55
CA ARG A 19 -7.36 2.62 0.87
C ARG A 19 -6.64 1.47 1.59
N ILE A 20 -7.06 0.21 1.38
CA ILE A 20 -6.40 -0.96 1.98
C ILE A 20 -4.94 -1.03 1.51
N LEU A 21 -4.72 -0.92 0.20
CA LEU A 21 -3.38 -0.99 -0.39
C LEU A 21 -2.50 0.20 0.03
N LEU A 22 -3.07 1.38 0.21
CA LEU A 22 -2.38 2.54 0.75
C LEU A 22 -1.88 2.28 2.18
N LEU A 23 -2.73 1.75 3.06
CA LEU A 23 -2.34 1.44 4.44
C LEU A 23 -1.21 0.41 4.47
N TYR A 24 -1.33 -0.64 3.66
CA TYR A 24 -0.26 -1.63 3.55
C TYR A 24 1.01 -1.06 2.91
N THR A 25 0.91 -0.09 1.99
CA THR A 25 2.09 0.59 1.45
C THR A 25 2.86 1.35 2.53
N VAL A 26 2.16 1.97 3.48
CA VAL A 26 2.82 2.60 4.65
C VAL A 26 3.49 1.54 5.52
N VAL A 27 2.80 0.45 5.87
CA VAL A 27 3.37 -0.64 6.67
C VAL A 27 4.60 -1.27 6.00
N PHE A 28 4.54 -1.49 4.69
CA PHE A 28 5.62 -2.08 3.90
C PHE A 28 6.74 -1.09 3.57
N SER A 29 6.54 0.21 3.72
CA SER A 29 7.62 1.21 3.53
C SER A 29 8.27 1.63 4.82
N TYR A 30 7.61 1.54 5.97
CA TYR A 30 8.10 2.17 7.20
C TYR A 30 9.46 1.65 7.70
N GLY A 31 9.82 0.41 7.38
CA GLY A 31 11.01 -0.26 7.91
C GLY A 31 10.69 -1.25 9.05
N GLY A 32 11.48 -2.32 9.15
CA GLY A 32 11.20 -3.45 10.07
C GLY A 32 10.51 -4.65 9.39
N ILE A 33 9.72 -5.41 10.15
CA ILE A 33 9.00 -6.58 9.62
C ILE A 33 7.52 -6.20 9.46
N PRO A 34 6.99 -6.09 8.22
CA PRO A 34 5.58 -5.81 8.01
C PRO A 34 4.75 -7.01 8.48
N LEU A 35 3.73 -6.75 9.31
CA LEU A 35 2.79 -7.76 9.77
C LEU A 35 1.47 -7.58 9.04
N ILE A 36 1.01 -8.64 8.38
CA ILE A 36 -0.32 -8.72 7.78
C ILE A 36 -1.26 -9.37 8.79
N SER A 37 -2.42 -8.75 9.03
CA SER A 37 -3.48 -9.37 9.81
C SER A 37 -4.19 -10.43 8.97
N MET A 38 -4.39 -11.64 9.53
CA MET A 38 -5.01 -12.75 8.81
C MET A 38 -6.36 -12.36 8.18
N GLY A 39 -6.51 -12.57 6.88
CA GLY A 39 -7.73 -12.31 6.12
C GLY A 39 -7.74 -10.94 5.44
N ASP A 40 -6.88 -10.00 5.84
CA ASP A 40 -6.77 -8.69 5.18
C ASP A 40 -6.31 -8.84 3.73
N GLU A 41 -5.48 -9.84 3.44
CA GLU A 41 -4.99 -10.15 2.10
C GLU A 41 -6.11 -10.61 1.14
N LEU A 42 -7.28 -10.91 1.69
CA LEU A 42 -8.50 -11.27 0.97
C LEU A 42 -9.60 -10.20 1.10
N GLY A 43 -9.35 -9.11 1.84
CA GLY A 43 -10.39 -8.13 2.17
C GLY A 43 -11.51 -8.72 3.04
N GLN A 44 -11.18 -9.61 3.98
CA GLN A 44 -12.13 -10.24 4.88
C GLN A 44 -12.91 -9.19 5.71
N PHE A 45 -14.21 -9.44 5.93
CA PHE A 45 -15.07 -8.53 6.68
C PHE A 45 -15.16 -8.91 8.15
N ASN A 46 -15.85 -8.05 8.89
CA ASN A 46 -16.21 -8.32 10.26
C ASN A 46 -17.00 -9.63 10.38
N ASP A 47 -16.67 -10.41 11.41
CA ASP A 47 -17.48 -11.53 11.85
C ASP A 47 -18.58 -10.97 12.75
N HIS A 48 -19.82 -10.94 12.27
CA HIS A 48 -20.97 -10.47 13.04
C HIS A 48 -21.65 -11.57 13.87
N ASP A 49 -21.30 -12.84 13.63
CA ASP A 49 -21.91 -14.00 14.29
C ASP A 49 -21.22 -14.34 15.63
N TYR A 50 -20.12 -13.67 15.97
CA TYR A 50 -19.38 -13.89 17.23
C TYR A 50 -20.24 -13.76 18.49
N ALA A 51 -21.29 -12.92 18.47
CA ALA A 51 -22.20 -12.71 19.58
C ALA A 51 -23.23 -13.84 19.72
N ALA A 52 -23.55 -14.56 18.65
CA ALA A 52 -24.56 -15.62 18.67
C ALA A 52 -24.10 -16.88 19.43
N GLY A 53 -22.79 -17.06 19.62
CA GLY A 53 -22.19 -18.26 20.21
C GLY A 53 -22.09 -18.29 21.74
N ASN A 54 -22.55 -17.27 22.47
CA ASN A 54 -22.47 -17.08 23.94
C ASN A 54 -21.04 -17.12 24.56
N ARG A 55 -20.03 -17.57 23.81
CA ARG A 55 -18.63 -17.73 24.26
C ARG A 55 -17.86 -16.41 24.28
N TYR A 56 -18.28 -15.45 23.46
CA TYR A 56 -17.61 -14.17 23.24
C TYR A 56 -18.56 -12.97 23.35
N ASP A 57 -19.77 -13.21 23.88
CA ASP A 57 -20.74 -12.15 24.12
C ASP A 57 -20.14 -11.09 25.07
N GLY A 58 -20.31 -9.81 24.71
CA GLY A 58 -19.72 -8.67 25.41
C GLY A 58 -18.26 -8.32 25.07
N ASP A 59 -17.52 -9.14 24.29
CA ASP A 59 -16.17 -8.79 23.82
C ASP A 59 -16.15 -8.41 22.34
N GLY A 60 -16.32 -7.11 22.06
CA GLY A 60 -16.35 -6.55 20.70
C GLY A 60 -15.07 -6.74 19.88
N ARG A 61 -13.97 -7.22 20.47
CA ARG A 61 -12.74 -7.51 19.71
C ARG A 61 -12.92 -8.71 18.78
N TRP A 62 -13.85 -9.61 19.07
CA TRP A 62 -14.12 -10.77 18.21
C TRP A 62 -14.72 -10.41 16.85
N LEU A 63 -15.23 -9.18 16.70
CA LEU A 63 -15.68 -8.61 15.44
C LEU A 63 -14.60 -8.71 14.33
N HIS A 64 -13.32 -8.56 14.68
CA HIS A 64 -12.19 -8.61 13.73
C HIS A 64 -11.28 -9.82 13.97
N ARG A 65 -11.80 -10.91 14.57
CA ARG A 65 -11.06 -12.15 14.87
C ARG A 65 -11.79 -13.40 14.37
N GLY A 66 -12.56 -13.25 13.30
CA GLY A 66 -13.24 -14.37 12.65
C GLY A 66 -12.25 -15.42 12.15
N ALA A 67 -12.75 -16.64 11.93
CA ALA A 67 -11.96 -17.70 11.31
C ALA A 67 -11.59 -17.34 9.85
N MET A 68 -10.48 -17.89 9.35
CA MET A 68 -10.09 -17.72 7.94
C MET A 68 -11.17 -18.26 7.01
N ASP A 69 -11.63 -17.44 6.06
CA ASP A 69 -12.52 -17.89 5.00
C ASP A 69 -11.72 -18.56 3.87
N TRP A 70 -11.54 -19.88 3.98
CA TRP A 70 -10.80 -20.66 3.00
C TRP A 70 -11.48 -20.73 1.62
N GLN A 71 -12.80 -20.50 1.53
CA GLN A 71 -13.48 -20.44 0.24
C GLN A 71 -13.12 -19.15 -0.50
N LYS A 72 -13.11 -18.01 0.20
CA LYS A 72 -12.57 -16.75 -0.33
C LYS A 72 -11.09 -16.83 -0.65
N ALA A 73 -10.32 -17.56 0.16
CA ALA A 73 -8.91 -17.77 -0.13
C ALA A 73 -8.71 -18.36 -1.53
N GLU A 74 -9.52 -19.34 -1.95
CA GLU A 74 -9.42 -19.90 -3.30
C GLU A 74 -9.79 -18.90 -4.41
N GLN A 75 -10.62 -17.90 -4.11
CA GLN A 75 -10.99 -16.83 -5.05
C GLN A 75 -9.84 -15.85 -5.33
N ARG A 76 -8.73 -15.89 -4.55
CA ARG A 76 -7.53 -15.06 -4.79
C ARG A 76 -6.87 -15.27 -6.16
N ARG A 77 -7.25 -16.34 -6.87
CA ARG A 77 -6.78 -16.67 -8.23
C ARG A 77 -7.74 -16.25 -9.35
N GLY A 78 -8.89 -15.68 -8.99
CA GLY A 78 -9.89 -15.20 -9.94
C GLY A 78 -9.68 -13.73 -10.32
N ASP A 79 -10.79 -13.05 -10.60
CA ASP A 79 -10.87 -11.63 -10.98
C ASP A 79 -11.64 -10.77 -9.94
N GLY A 80 -12.10 -11.40 -8.85
CA GLY A 80 -12.82 -10.75 -7.76
C GLY A 80 -11.95 -9.86 -6.86
N VAL A 81 -12.59 -9.28 -5.84
CA VAL A 81 -11.95 -8.37 -4.88
C VAL A 81 -10.78 -9.04 -4.15
N GLU A 82 -10.97 -10.30 -3.76
CA GLU A 82 -9.98 -11.14 -3.11
C GLU A 82 -8.70 -11.23 -3.95
N ALA A 83 -8.83 -11.49 -5.26
CA ALA A 83 -7.69 -11.58 -6.17
C ALA A 83 -6.98 -10.24 -6.36
N ARG A 84 -7.75 -9.15 -6.46
CA ARG A 84 -7.21 -7.79 -6.64
C ARG A 84 -6.40 -7.32 -5.44
N ILE A 85 -6.89 -7.55 -4.21
CA ILE A 85 -6.16 -7.20 -2.99
C ILE A 85 -4.93 -8.10 -2.84
N PHE A 86 -5.11 -9.41 -3.01
CA PHE A 86 -4.03 -10.39 -2.83
C PHE A 86 -2.87 -10.12 -3.79
N SER A 87 -3.15 -9.96 -5.09
CA SER A 87 -2.14 -9.73 -6.13
C SER A 87 -1.38 -8.41 -5.92
N GLU A 88 -2.06 -7.34 -5.53
CA GLU A 88 -1.40 -6.06 -5.23
C GLU A 88 -0.54 -6.12 -3.96
N LEU A 89 -0.95 -6.88 -2.94
CA LEU A 89 -0.10 -7.11 -1.76
C LEU A 89 1.10 -7.99 -2.08
N GLN A 90 0.95 -8.99 -2.97
CA GLN A 90 2.10 -9.76 -3.46
C GLN A 90 3.08 -8.86 -4.22
N LYS A 91 2.58 -8.00 -5.12
CA LYS A 91 3.40 -7.01 -5.82
C LYS A 91 4.12 -6.08 -4.85
N LEU A 92 3.43 -5.60 -3.82
CA LEU A 92 4.04 -4.76 -2.78
C LEU A 92 5.12 -5.51 -1.98
N ALA A 93 4.91 -6.79 -1.67
CA ALA A 93 5.91 -7.64 -1.03
C ALA A 93 7.14 -7.86 -1.91
N GLU A 94 6.94 -8.07 -3.21
CA GLU A 94 8.02 -8.19 -4.19
C GLU A 94 8.82 -6.89 -4.29
N ILE A 95 8.14 -5.75 -4.45
CA ILE A 95 8.77 -4.43 -4.48
C ILE A 95 9.60 -4.21 -3.21
N ARG A 96 9.03 -4.48 -2.03
CA ARG A 96 9.74 -4.37 -0.75
C ARG A 96 11.00 -5.26 -0.71
N SER A 97 10.89 -6.51 -1.16
CA SER A 97 12.02 -7.44 -1.16
C SER A 97 13.17 -7.00 -2.07
N ASN A 98 12.85 -6.26 -3.14
CA ASN A 98 13.80 -5.70 -4.09
C ASN A 98 14.25 -4.28 -3.76
N THR A 99 13.86 -3.73 -2.60
CA THR A 99 14.20 -2.36 -2.17
C THR A 99 15.21 -2.39 -1.00
N PRO A 100 16.52 -2.43 -1.28
CA PRO A 100 17.55 -2.56 -0.24
C PRO A 100 17.62 -1.36 0.73
N GLN A 101 17.07 -0.20 0.35
CA GLN A 101 16.96 0.97 1.21
C GLN A 101 16.09 0.74 2.46
N LEU A 102 15.32 -0.35 2.52
CA LEU A 102 14.49 -0.72 3.66
C LEU A 102 15.22 -1.64 4.67
N ILE A 103 16.44 -2.09 4.37
CA ILE A 103 17.22 -2.96 5.24
C ILE A 103 17.70 -2.18 6.47
N GLN A 104 17.34 -2.67 7.66
CA GLN A 104 17.74 -2.10 8.96
C GLN A 104 17.55 -0.58 9.09
N SER A 105 16.58 -0.03 8.36
CA SER A 105 16.31 1.39 8.28
C SER A 105 14.84 1.64 8.63
N ALA A 106 14.60 2.56 9.56
CA ALA A 106 13.28 3.12 9.80
C ALA A 106 13.10 4.37 8.93
N ALA A 107 11.86 4.59 8.50
CA ALA A 107 11.49 5.74 7.70
C ALA A 107 11.57 7.03 8.53
N GLU A 108 12.03 8.10 7.88
CA GLU A 108 11.92 9.46 8.38
C GLU A 108 10.74 10.16 7.69
N PRO A 109 9.77 10.71 8.45
CA PRO A 109 8.68 11.47 7.86
C PRO A 109 9.20 12.78 7.27
N GLY A 110 8.74 13.13 6.07
CA GLY A 110 9.10 14.36 5.37
C GLY A 110 7.98 15.40 5.37
N LEU A 111 8.36 16.66 5.16
CA LEU A 111 7.41 17.73 4.86
C LEU A 111 7.32 17.91 3.34
N CYS A 112 6.12 17.76 2.79
CA CYS A 112 5.87 17.89 1.36
C CYS A 112 5.02 19.12 0.97
N GLY A 113 4.63 19.93 1.97
CA GLY A 113 3.80 21.12 1.78
C GLY A 113 2.32 20.82 1.53
N ASN A 114 1.91 19.55 1.55
CA ASN A 114 0.52 19.14 1.34
C ASN A 114 0.04 18.24 2.49
N GLY A 115 -0.87 18.74 3.33
CA GLY A 115 -1.38 18.02 4.51
C GLY A 115 -2.20 16.76 4.19
N GLN A 116 -2.51 16.50 2.92
CA GLN A 116 -3.18 15.28 2.47
C GLN A 116 -2.19 14.15 2.12
N VAL A 117 -0.91 14.46 1.96
CA VAL A 117 0.11 13.51 1.50
C VAL A 117 1.10 13.23 2.63
N LEU A 118 1.25 11.96 2.98
CA LEU A 118 2.36 11.52 3.82
C LEU A 118 3.55 11.23 2.92
N THR A 119 4.72 11.75 3.29
CA THR A 119 5.99 11.35 2.70
C THR A 119 6.89 10.66 3.71
N LEU A 120 7.52 9.57 3.29
CA LEU A 120 8.47 8.80 4.08
C LEU A 120 9.77 8.67 3.30
N HIS A 121 10.89 8.84 3.99
CA HIS A 121 12.22 8.85 3.40
C HIS A 121 13.09 7.79 4.07
N HIS A 122 13.87 7.08 3.26
CA HIS A 122 15.02 6.32 3.75
C HIS A 122 16.27 6.86 3.07
N HIS A 123 17.31 7.07 3.86
CA HIS A 123 18.63 7.43 3.39
C HIS A 123 19.66 6.58 4.14
N ASN A 124 20.32 5.66 3.43
CA ASN A 124 21.33 4.78 4.01
C ASN A 124 22.38 4.37 2.97
N ALA A 125 23.25 3.41 3.32
CA ALA A 125 24.32 2.93 2.45
C ALA A 125 23.84 2.34 1.11
N HIS A 126 22.56 1.96 1.00
CA HIS A 126 21.93 1.47 -0.24
C HIS A 126 21.28 2.58 -1.09
N GLY A 127 21.41 3.85 -0.67
CA GLY A 127 20.89 5.01 -1.37
C GLY A 127 19.59 5.54 -0.76
N GLU A 128 18.76 6.13 -1.62
CA GLU A 128 17.55 6.83 -1.21
C GLU A 128 16.28 6.09 -1.63
N LEU A 129 15.28 6.10 -0.76
CA LEU A 129 13.90 5.74 -1.10
C LEU A 129 13.01 6.89 -0.64
N PHE A 130 12.15 7.35 -1.55
CA PHE A 130 11.16 8.36 -1.28
C PHE A 130 9.76 7.79 -1.55
N VAL A 131 8.95 7.73 -0.51
CA VAL A 131 7.59 7.19 -0.58
C VAL A 131 6.60 8.32 -0.40
N CYS A 132 5.59 8.37 -1.27
CA CYS A 132 4.46 9.27 -1.15
C CYS A 132 3.15 8.49 -1.15
N VAL A 133 2.24 8.83 -0.24
CA VAL A 133 0.89 8.28 -0.24
C VAL A 133 -0.14 9.39 0.00
N ASN A 134 -1.17 9.43 -0.84
CA ASN A 134 -2.24 10.42 -0.74
C ASN A 134 -3.37 9.89 0.15
N PHE A 135 -3.54 10.42 1.36
CA PHE A 135 -4.62 10.02 2.27
C PHE A 135 -5.98 10.63 1.93
N SER A 136 -6.10 11.39 0.84
CA SER A 136 -7.32 12.02 0.36
C SER A 136 -8.03 11.21 -0.73
N SER A 137 -9.34 11.45 -0.84
CA SER A 137 -10.14 10.99 -1.98
C SER A 137 -10.09 11.96 -3.18
N ALA A 138 -9.40 13.10 -3.04
CA ALA A 138 -9.15 14.05 -4.11
C ALA A 138 -7.68 13.96 -4.58
N PRO A 139 -7.39 14.35 -5.83
CA PRO A 139 -6.02 14.49 -6.31
C PRO A 139 -5.22 15.47 -5.45
N ALA A 140 -3.94 15.16 -5.25
CA ALA A 140 -3.02 15.94 -4.44
C ALA A 140 -1.69 16.09 -5.17
N HIS A 141 -1.08 17.27 -5.08
CA HIS A 141 0.25 17.50 -5.63
C HIS A 141 1.30 17.35 -4.54
N VAL A 142 2.41 16.70 -4.87
CA VAL A 142 3.56 16.50 -4.00
C VAL A 142 4.83 17.00 -4.71
N THR A 143 5.70 17.70 -3.98
CA THR A 143 7.02 18.07 -4.50
C THR A 143 8.00 16.96 -4.17
N ILE A 144 8.62 16.35 -5.18
CA ILE A 144 9.63 15.32 -5.01
C ILE A 144 11.04 15.93 -4.96
N PRO A 145 12.02 15.30 -4.29
CA PRO A 145 13.37 15.84 -4.23
C PRO A 145 13.99 16.01 -5.64
N LYS A 146 14.45 17.22 -5.97
CA LYS A 146 14.86 17.61 -7.33
C LYS A 146 16.19 17.02 -7.81
N ALA A 147 16.93 16.33 -6.94
CA ALA A 147 18.32 15.97 -7.22
C ALA A 147 18.47 14.85 -8.26
N HIS A 148 17.42 14.08 -8.57
CA HIS A 148 17.52 12.86 -9.35
C HIS A 148 16.37 12.66 -10.36
N ARG A 149 16.62 11.85 -11.40
CA ARG A 149 15.56 11.10 -12.08
C ARG A 149 15.19 9.96 -11.15
N TRP A 150 13.90 9.78 -10.91
CA TRP A 150 13.39 8.76 -10.01
C TRP A 150 12.72 7.65 -10.80
N ARG A 151 12.86 6.41 -10.36
CA ARG A 151 12.08 5.28 -10.87
C ARG A 151 10.97 4.95 -9.89
N ASP A 152 9.73 4.97 -10.38
CA ASP A 152 8.61 4.42 -9.63
C ASP A 152 8.71 2.90 -9.59
N GLN A 153 8.77 2.32 -8.39
CA GLN A 153 8.89 0.89 -8.22
C GLN A 153 7.58 0.13 -8.52
N PHE A 154 6.44 0.82 -8.55
CA PHE A 154 5.16 0.17 -8.91
C PHE A 154 4.98 0.01 -10.42
N THR A 155 5.42 1.00 -11.21
CA THR A 155 5.18 1.05 -12.66
C THR A 155 6.46 0.82 -13.48
N GLY A 156 7.63 1.08 -12.90
CA GLY A 156 8.92 1.13 -13.59
C GLY A 156 9.19 2.47 -14.29
N ASP A 157 8.21 3.38 -14.31
CA ASP A 157 8.29 4.64 -15.02
C ASP A 157 9.32 5.60 -14.41
N ILE A 158 9.87 6.46 -15.26
CA ILE A 158 10.84 7.47 -14.83
C ILE A 158 10.14 8.79 -14.56
N VAL A 159 10.15 9.21 -13.31
CA VAL A 159 9.64 10.49 -12.85
C VAL A 159 10.78 11.50 -12.80
N SER A 160 10.66 12.58 -13.57
CA SER A 160 11.65 13.67 -13.63
C SER A 160 11.06 15.04 -13.31
N GLN A 161 9.75 15.12 -13.14
CA GLN A 161 9.06 16.35 -12.78
C GLN A 161 9.25 16.62 -11.29
N ALA A 162 9.49 17.87 -10.93
CA ALA A 162 9.65 18.27 -9.53
C ALA A 162 8.34 18.19 -8.74
N GLN A 163 7.19 18.30 -9.42
CA GLN A 163 5.87 18.11 -8.86
C GLN A 163 5.19 16.93 -9.53
N VAL A 164 4.57 16.09 -8.73
CA VAL A 164 3.82 14.91 -9.16
C VAL A 164 2.40 15.03 -8.64
N GLU A 165 1.43 14.75 -9.49
CA GLU A 165 0.04 14.57 -9.06
C GLU A 165 -0.17 13.11 -8.62
N LEU A 166 -0.76 12.95 -7.46
CA LEU A 166 -1.24 11.67 -6.93
C LEU A 166 -2.77 11.73 -6.93
N GLY A 167 -3.42 10.80 -7.62
CA GLY A 167 -4.87 10.63 -7.56
C GLY A 167 -5.34 10.18 -6.18
N ALA A 168 -6.65 9.96 -6.06
CA ALA A 168 -7.28 9.50 -4.83
C ALA A 168 -6.64 8.20 -4.32
N TYR A 169 -6.08 8.23 -3.10
CA TYR A 169 -5.41 7.08 -2.47
C TYR A 169 -4.24 6.49 -3.26
N ASP A 170 -3.66 7.25 -4.18
CA ASP A 170 -2.48 6.82 -4.93
C ASP A 170 -1.24 6.76 -4.05
N ARG A 171 -0.30 5.93 -4.51
CA ARG A 171 0.93 5.56 -3.81
C ARG A 171 2.09 5.56 -4.80
N LEU A 172 3.25 6.00 -4.34
CA LEU A 172 4.45 6.11 -5.15
C LEU A 172 5.67 5.70 -4.32
N TRP A 173 6.53 4.86 -4.89
CA TRP A 173 7.83 4.49 -4.32
C TRP A 173 8.92 4.87 -5.31
N LEU A 174 9.72 5.87 -4.97
CA LEU A 174 10.75 6.42 -5.83
C LEU A 174 12.13 6.05 -5.34
N THR A 175 12.94 5.44 -6.20
CA THR A 175 14.39 5.29 -6.00
C THR A 175 15.16 6.03 -7.09
N PRO A 176 16.37 6.55 -6.80
CA PRO A 176 17.18 7.23 -7.81
C PRO A 176 17.54 6.29 -8.95
N VAL A 177 17.56 6.81 -10.17
CA VAL A 177 18.07 6.11 -11.34
C VAL A 177 19.58 6.35 -11.41
N ASP A 178 20.37 5.30 -11.19
CA ASP A 178 21.82 5.36 -11.40
C ASP A 178 22.15 5.64 -12.85
N GLN A 179 22.83 6.77 -13.12
CA GLN A 179 23.27 7.14 -14.48
C GLN A 179 24.27 6.13 -15.09
N ALA A 180 24.90 5.27 -14.27
CA ALA A 180 25.94 4.34 -14.71
C ALA A 180 25.42 3.00 -15.28
N LEU A 181 24.19 2.59 -14.94
CA LEU A 181 23.63 1.29 -15.36
C LEU A 181 22.82 1.37 -16.67
N ASP A 182 22.22 2.52 -16.97
CA ASP A 182 21.45 2.74 -18.21
C ASP A 182 22.32 2.72 -19.49
N ASN A 183 23.62 3.00 -19.37
CA ASN A 183 24.57 2.97 -20.49
C ASN A 183 25.07 1.55 -20.85
N LYS A 184 24.72 0.52 -20.07
CA LYS A 184 25.04 -0.89 -20.40
C LYS A 184 23.88 -1.65 -21.02
N ALA A 185 22.70 -1.04 -21.09
CA ALA A 185 21.49 -1.64 -21.67
C ALA A 185 21.11 -1.04 -23.05
N LYS A 186 21.99 -0.21 -23.63
CA LYS A 186 21.93 0.26 -25.03
C LYS A 186 23.13 -0.27 -25.78
#